data_AF-A0A850K9J0-F1
#
_entry.id   AF-A0A850K9J0-F1
#
_cell.length_a   1.000
_cell.length_b   1.000
_cell.length_c   1.000
_cell.angle_alpha   90.00
_cell.angle_beta   90.00
_cell.angle_gamma   90.00
#
_symmetry.space_group_name_H-M   'P 1'
#
loop_
_entity.id
_entity.type
_entity.pdbx_description
1 polymer ?
#
loop_
_entity_poly.entity_id
_entity_poly.type
_entity_poly.pdbx_seq_one_letter_code
_entity_poly.pdbx_strand_id
1 'polypeptide(L)'
;MSGYLYLVVGPSGAGKDSLLDAARAHFKADRHLQFPRRYITRPIDAGGEDHIAVSEDEFEQLKRDGAFAFYWGAHDLKYGIPSEIDGYLELGCNVIVNVSRGVIEFVRERYDKVKIISVIVDMDVLEKRLRARGRESDVEIQRRLDRAKAFRVHGSDVIEINNSKSLSDAINIFNAVVARPAAQEKSA
;
A
#
# COMPACT_ATOMS: atom_id res chain seq x y z
N MET A 1 -1.89 11.28 17.40
CA MET A 1 -1.55 9.83 17.29
C MET A 1 -0.05 9.65 17.44
N SER A 2 0.43 8.55 18.02
CA SER A 2 1.86 8.39 18.33
C SER A 2 2.63 7.56 17.28
N GLY A 3 1.98 6.59 16.62
CA GLY A 3 2.54 5.78 15.54
C GLY A 3 2.53 6.46 14.17
N TYR A 4 3.31 5.93 13.21
CA TYR A 4 3.31 6.39 11.82
C TYR A 4 2.40 5.52 10.93
N LEU A 5 1.64 6.16 10.06
CA LEU A 5 0.92 5.53 8.97
C LEU A 5 1.79 5.56 7.69
N TYR A 6 2.23 4.39 7.26
CA TYR A 6 2.99 4.19 6.02
C TYR A 6 2.05 3.82 4.87
N LEU A 7 1.97 4.69 3.87
CA LEU A 7 1.23 4.41 2.64
C LEU A 7 2.16 3.84 1.58
N VAL A 8 1.95 2.58 1.20
CA VAL A 8 2.67 1.94 0.11
C VAL A 8 1.93 2.21 -1.19
N VAL A 9 2.58 2.93 -2.09
CA VAL A 9 2.02 3.37 -3.38
C VAL A 9 2.99 3.02 -4.51
N GLY A 10 2.47 2.92 -5.73
CA GLY A 10 3.27 2.54 -6.90
C GLY A 10 2.41 1.92 -7.99
N PRO A 11 2.90 1.84 -9.23
CA PRO A 11 2.13 1.24 -10.33
C PRO A 11 1.82 -0.24 -10.05
N SER A 12 0.76 -0.75 -10.70
CA SER A 12 0.48 -2.18 -10.71
C SER A 12 1.64 -2.92 -11.34
N GLY A 13 2.18 -3.97 -10.71
CA GLY A 13 3.38 -4.67 -11.19
C GLY A 13 4.71 -4.15 -10.63
N ALA A 14 4.69 -3.08 -9.82
CA ALA A 14 5.89 -2.57 -9.14
C ALA A 14 6.42 -3.49 -8.02
N GLY A 15 5.66 -4.52 -7.62
CA GLY A 15 6.05 -5.48 -6.59
C GLY A 15 5.68 -5.08 -5.15
N LYS A 16 4.73 -4.14 -4.97
CA LYS A 16 4.25 -3.71 -3.64
C LYS A 16 3.82 -4.88 -2.75
N ASP A 17 3.02 -5.79 -3.30
CA ASP A 17 2.49 -6.93 -2.57
C ASP A 17 3.64 -7.85 -2.11
N SER A 18 4.63 -8.09 -2.96
CA SER A 18 5.82 -8.86 -2.61
C SER A 18 6.66 -8.21 -1.49
N LEU A 19 6.77 -6.87 -1.49
CA LEU A 19 7.45 -6.15 -0.41
C LEU A 19 6.67 -6.25 0.91
N LEU A 20 5.35 -6.09 0.86
CA LEU A 20 4.47 -6.20 2.01
C LEU A 20 4.44 -7.60 2.61
N ASP A 21 4.35 -8.64 1.76
CA ASP A 21 4.36 -10.04 2.20
C ASP A 21 5.70 -10.40 2.84
N ALA A 22 6.81 -9.97 2.24
CA ALA A 22 8.14 -10.17 2.81
C ALA A 22 8.32 -9.45 4.15
N ALA A 23 7.88 -8.19 4.26
CA ALA A 23 7.94 -7.43 5.49
C ALA A 23 7.05 -8.05 6.58
N ARG A 24 5.82 -8.46 6.24
CA ARG A 24 4.91 -9.14 7.18
C ARG A 24 5.49 -10.45 7.69
N ALA A 25 6.16 -11.22 6.84
CA ALA A 25 6.85 -12.44 7.25
C ALA A 25 8.05 -12.13 8.15
N HIS A 26 8.85 -11.12 7.80
CA HIS A 26 10.03 -10.70 8.56
C HIS A 26 9.68 -10.18 9.97
N PHE A 27 8.63 -9.36 10.08
CA PHE A 27 8.19 -8.73 11.32
C PHE A 27 7.06 -9.47 12.04
N LYS A 28 6.84 -10.76 11.75
CA LYS A 28 5.71 -11.54 12.31
C LYS A 28 5.64 -11.52 13.84
N ALA A 29 6.78 -11.41 14.52
CA ALA A 29 6.86 -11.36 15.98
C ALA A 29 6.77 -9.94 16.57
N ASP A 30 6.89 -8.91 15.74
CA ASP A 30 6.87 -7.51 16.18
C ASP A 30 5.42 -7.01 16.25
N ARG A 31 4.95 -6.71 17.47
CA ARG A 31 3.58 -6.23 17.73
C ARG A 31 3.45 -4.71 17.51
N HIS A 32 4.55 -3.99 17.33
CA HIS A 32 4.55 -2.57 17.03
C HIS A 32 4.40 -2.28 15.54
N LEU A 33 4.46 -3.29 14.67
CA LEU A 33 4.21 -3.18 13.24
C LEU A 33 2.92 -3.90 12.85
N GLN A 34 2.00 -3.16 12.25
CA GLN A 34 0.69 -3.67 11.85
C GLN A 34 0.54 -3.61 10.32
N PHE A 35 0.14 -4.74 9.73
CA PHE A 35 -0.08 -4.90 8.29
C PHE A 35 -1.55 -5.27 8.03
N PRO A 36 -2.50 -4.36 8.30
CA PRO A 36 -3.92 -4.65 8.19
C PRO A 36 -4.29 -5.08 6.78
N ARG A 37 -5.19 -6.06 6.68
CA ARG A 37 -5.75 -6.46 5.39
C ARG A 37 -6.76 -5.42 4.93
N ARG A 38 -6.70 -5.07 3.66
CA ARG A 38 -7.68 -4.17 3.04
C ARG A 38 -8.93 -4.93 2.61
N TYR A 39 -10.08 -4.27 2.67
CA TYR A 39 -11.34 -4.77 2.14
C TYR A 39 -11.41 -4.42 0.66
N ILE A 40 -11.78 -5.38 -0.19
CA ILE A 40 -11.85 -5.16 -1.64
C ILE A 40 -13.08 -5.83 -2.21
N THR A 41 -13.75 -5.18 -3.16
CA THR A 41 -14.85 -5.78 -3.93
C THR A 41 -14.39 -6.76 -5.01
N ARG A 42 -13.22 -7.39 -4.81
CA ARG A 42 -12.65 -8.37 -5.72
C ARG A 42 -12.84 -9.76 -5.12
N PRO A 43 -13.29 -10.76 -5.90
CA PRO A 43 -13.36 -12.14 -5.44
C PRO A 43 -12.00 -12.68 -4.97
N ILE A 44 -12.01 -13.51 -3.92
CA ILE A 44 -10.78 -14.07 -3.32
C ILE A 44 -10.06 -15.06 -4.26
N ASP A 45 -10.83 -15.75 -5.11
CA ASP A 45 -10.40 -16.76 -6.08
C ASP A 45 -9.80 -16.14 -7.36
N ALA A 46 -9.97 -14.84 -7.59
CA ALA A 46 -9.32 -14.11 -8.68
C ALA A 46 -7.79 -14.04 -8.55
N GLY A 47 -7.24 -14.47 -7.41
CA GLY A 47 -5.82 -14.49 -7.09
C GLY A 47 -5.21 -13.09 -6.92
N GLY A 48 -4.13 -12.99 -6.16
CA GLY A 48 -3.47 -11.70 -5.90
C GLY A 48 -3.13 -11.53 -4.43
N GLU A 49 -3.24 -10.28 -3.94
CA GLU A 49 -2.83 -9.90 -2.59
C GLU A 49 -3.71 -10.53 -1.49
N ASP A 50 -3.17 -10.66 -0.28
CA ASP A 50 -3.94 -11.04 0.91
C ASP A 50 -4.88 -9.89 1.34
N HIS A 51 -6.17 -10.05 1.06
CA HIS A 51 -7.22 -9.06 1.29
C HIS A 51 -8.50 -9.71 1.83
N ILE A 52 -9.40 -8.89 2.36
CA ILE A 52 -10.75 -9.31 2.76
C ILE A 52 -11.68 -9.05 1.58
N ALA A 53 -12.13 -10.11 0.92
CA ALA A 53 -13.09 -10.03 -0.17
C ALA A 53 -14.49 -9.75 0.38
N VAL A 54 -15.17 -8.76 -0.20
CA VAL A 54 -16.57 -8.42 0.11
C VAL A 54 -17.32 -8.14 -1.19
N SER A 55 -18.64 -8.32 -1.21
CA SER A 55 -19.49 -7.83 -2.29
C SER A 55 -19.60 -6.30 -2.27
N GLU A 56 -20.11 -5.71 -3.35
CA GLU A 56 -20.36 -4.27 -3.37
C GLU A 56 -21.38 -3.82 -2.32
N ASP A 57 -22.44 -4.61 -2.11
CA ASP A 57 -23.49 -4.31 -1.13
C ASP A 57 -22.94 -4.38 0.31
N GLU A 58 -22.13 -5.41 0.61
CA GLU A 58 -21.43 -5.51 1.89
C GLU A 58 -20.47 -4.34 2.10
N PHE A 59 -19.73 -3.93 1.05
CA PHE A 59 -18.83 -2.79 1.13
C PHE A 59 -19.57 -1.49 1.48
N GLU A 60 -20.71 -1.22 0.83
CA GLU A 60 -21.51 -0.02 1.13
C GLU A 60 -22.18 -0.09 2.51
N GLN A 61 -22.53 -1.30 3.00
CA GLN A 61 -23.00 -1.48 4.37
C GLN A 61 -21.88 -1.18 5.39
N LEU A 62 -20.70 -1.79 5.23
CA LEU A 62 -19.52 -1.56 6.08
C LEU A 62 -19.13 -0.08 6.12
N LYS A 63 -19.19 0.61 4.97
CA LYS A 63 -18.95 2.05 4.89
C LYS A 63 -19.99 2.85 5.68
N ARG A 64 -21.28 2.52 5.59
CA ARG A 64 -22.34 3.17 6.37
C ARG A 64 -22.18 2.95 7.88
N ASP A 65 -21.64 1.80 8.26
CA ASP A 65 -21.41 1.42 9.66
C ASP A 65 -20.09 1.99 10.22
N GLY A 66 -19.34 2.78 9.45
CA GLY A 66 -18.09 3.39 9.91
C GLY A 66 -16.92 2.40 10.03
N ALA A 67 -16.98 1.27 9.33
CA ALA A 67 -15.95 0.22 9.42
C ALA A 67 -14.60 0.60 8.76
N PHE A 68 -14.53 1.73 8.04
CA PHE A 68 -13.34 2.15 7.32
C PHE A 68 -12.77 3.46 7.87
N ALA A 69 -11.47 3.48 8.11
CA ALA A 69 -10.70 4.71 8.33
C ALA A 69 -10.72 5.59 7.08
N PHE A 70 -10.56 4.97 5.92
CA PHE A 70 -10.71 5.59 4.60
C PHE A 70 -10.93 4.55 3.51
N TYR A 71 -11.52 4.99 2.39
CA TYR A 71 -11.89 4.14 1.27
C TYR A 71 -11.76 4.89 -0.07
N TRP A 72 -11.65 4.15 -1.17
CA TRP A 72 -11.61 4.70 -2.52
C TRP A 72 -12.12 3.71 -3.57
N GLY A 73 -12.45 4.22 -4.76
CA GLY A 73 -12.72 3.42 -5.95
C GLY A 73 -11.54 3.45 -6.93
N ALA A 74 -11.23 2.33 -7.57
CA ALA A 74 -10.29 2.26 -8.69
C ALA A 74 -10.55 1.00 -9.53
N HIS A 75 -10.48 1.11 -10.86
CA HIS A 75 -10.63 -0.03 -11.77
C HIS A 75 -11.91 -0.85 -11.52
N ASP A 76 -13.03 -0.15 -11.32
CA ASP A 76 -14.34 -0.75 -11.02
C ASP A 76 -14.39 -1.58 -9.73
N LEU A 77 -13.37 -1.43 -8.87
CA LEU A 77 -13.30 -2.04 -7.56
C LEU A 77 -13.33 -0.95 -6.48
N LYS A 78 -13.85 -1.30 -5.32
CA LYS A 78 -13.81 -0.48 -4.10
C LYS A 78 -12.80 -1.07 -3.14
N TYR A 79 -12.14 -0.19 -2.40
CA TYR A 79 -11.08 -0.52 -1.46
C TYR A 79 -11.31 0.22 -0.15
N GLY A 80 -11.16 -0.47 0.97
CA GLY A 80 -11.33 0.08 2.31
C GLY A 80 -10.19 -0.33 3.24
N ILE A 81 -9.65 0.64 3.99
CA ILE A 81 -8.75 0.38 5.11
C ILE A 81 -9.58 0.38 6.39
N PRO A 82 -9.51 -0.68 7.21
CA PRO A 82 -10.37 -0.81 8.38
C PRO A 82 -10.13 0.29 9.41
N SER A 83 -11.16 0.72 10.11
CA SER A 83 -11.08 1.78 11.14
C SER A 83 -10.20 1.40 12.35
N GLU A 84 -9.96 0.10 12.56
CA GLU A 84 -9.08 -0.41 13.63
C GLU A 84 -7.65 0.16 13.57
N ILE A 85 -7.20 0.65 12.40
CA ILE A 85 -5.87 1.27 12.27
C ILE A 85 -5.70 2.48 13.19
N ASP A 86 -6.78 3.22 13.47
CA ASP A 86 -6.72 4.42 14.30
C ASP A 86 -6.31 4.04 15.74
N GLY A 87 -6.84 2.92 16.25
CA GLY A 87 -6.45 2.37 17.56
C GLY A 87 -4.99 1.92 17.59
N TYR A 88 -4.47 1.29 16.53
CA TYR A 88 -3.05 0.93 16.45
C TYR A 88 -2.14 2.16 16.46
N LEU A 89 -2.50 3.20 15.71
CA LEU A 89 -1.74 4.45 15.65
C LEU A 89 -1.76 5.20 16.99
N GLU A 90 -2.87 5.15 17.73
CA GLU A 90 -2.97 5.69 19.09
C GLU A 90 -2.04 4.97 20.07
N LEU A 91 -1.95 3.64 19.99
CA LEU A 91 -1.06 2.79 20.78
C LEU A 91 0.43 2.92 20.40
N GLY A 92 0.77 3.72 19.39
CA GLY A 92 2.15 3.92 18.96
C GLY A 92 2.67 2.88 18.00
N CYS A 93 1.80 2.00 17.51
CA CYS A 93 2.16 1.05 16.47
C CYS A 93 2.26 1.76 15.12
N ASN A 94 3.26 1.38 14.34
CA ASN A 94 3.36 1.76 12.94
C ASN A 94 2.41 0.88 12.12
N VAL A 95 1.62 1.51 11.24
CA VAL A 95 0.64 0.82 10.38
C VAL A 95 1.09 0.95 8.93
N ILE A 96 1.14 -0.16 8.20
CA ILE A 96 1.60 -0.20 6.81
C ILE A 96 0.45 -0.67 5.91
N VAL A 97 0.03 0.16 4.96
CA VAL A 97 -1.14 -0.10 4.10
C VAL A 97 -0.84 0.06 2.60
N ASN A 98 -1.38 -0.83 1.78
CA ASN A 98 -1.31 -0.76 0.32
C ASN A 98 -2.46 0.08 -0.24
N VAL A 99 -2.15 1.25 -0.82
CA VAL A 99 -3.17 2.21 -1.24
C VAL A 99 -2.94 2.75 -2.65
N SER A 100 -3.96 3.43 -3.19
CA SER A 100 -3.82 4.20 -4.43
C SER A 100 -3.21 5.56 -4.15
N ARG A 101 -2.48 6.14 -5.11
CA ARG A 101 -1.98 7.52 -4.98
C ARG A 101 -3.10 8.55 -4.77
N GLY A 102 -4.31 8.24 -5.22
CA GLY A 102 -5.47 9.14 -5.13
C GLY A 102 -5.94 9.43 -3.71
N VAL A 103 -5.55 8.62 -2.71
CA VAL A 103 -5.92 8.85 -1.31
C VAL A 103 -4.84 9.58 -0.50
N ILE A 104 -3.68 9.87 -1.09
CA ILE A 104 -2.53 10.41 -0.35
C ILE A 104 -2.90 11.74 0.32
N GLU A 105 -3.47 12.70 -0.42
CA GLU A 105 -3.79 14.02 0.14
C GLU A 105 -4.87 13.92 1.22
N PHE A 106 -5.92 13.13 1.00
CA PHE A 106 -6.93 12.87 2.02
C PHE A 106 -6.31 12.30 3.32
N VAL A 107 -5.38 11.36 3.19
CA VAL A 107 -4.70 10.76 4.36
C VAL A 107 -3.76 11.76 5.02
N ARG A 108 -3.05 12.60 4.26
CA ARG A 108 -2.20 13.68 4.79
C ARG A 108 -3.01 14.71 5.59
N GLU A 109 -4.23 15.01 5.16
CA GLU A 109 -5.13 15.92 5.90
C GLU A 109 -5.69 15.28 7.17
N ARG A 110 -5.91 13.96 7.17
CA ARG A 110 -6.52 13.22 8.29
C ARG A 110 -5.52 12.82 9.38
N TYR A 111 -4.26 12.56 9.02
CA TYR A 111 -3.26 11.97 9.91
C TYR A 111 -2.00 12.82 10.00
N ASP A 112 -1.56 13.14 11.23
CA ASP A 112 -0.37 13.98 11.46
C ASP A 112 0.96 13.30 11.07
N LYS A 113 1.03 11.97 11.22
CA LYS A 113 2.26 11.18 11.06
C LYS A 113 2.14 10.22 9.89
N VAL A 114 2.32 10.73 8.68
CA VAL A 114 2.27 9.95 7.45
C VAL A 114 3.65 9.86 6.81
N LYS A 115 3.99 8.69 6.28
CA LYS A 115 5.12 8.49 5.37
C LYS A 115 4.63 7.76 4.13
N ILE A 116 5.10 8.16 2.96
CA ILE A 116 4.72 7.54 1.69
C ILE A 116 5.87 6.72 1.16
N ILE A 117 5.69 5.41 1.01
CA ILE A 117 6.65 4.54 0.34
C ILE A 117 6.24 4.44 -1.13
N SER A 118 6.94 5.19 -1.98
CA SER A 118 6.74 5.20 -3.43
C SER A 118 7.59 4.13 -4.09
N VAL A 119 6.97 2.99 -4.40
CA VAL A 119 7.64 1.88 -5.08
C VAL A 119 7.68 2.17 -6.58
N ILE A 120 8.88 2.39 -7.09
CA ILE A 120 9.15 2.68 -8.50
C ILE A 120 9.82 1.48 -9.18
N VAL A 121 9.65 1.41 -10.49
CA VAL A 121 10.23 0.35 -11.33
C VAL A 121 10.43 0.89 -12.74
N ASP A 122 11.50 0.46 -13.38
CA ASP A 122 11.84 0.86 -14.74
C ASP A 122 10.75 0.34 -15.69
N MET A 123 10.41 1.12 -16.71
CA MET A 123 9.26 0.85 -17.56
C MET A 123 9.36 -0.48 -18.31
N ASP A 124 10.56 -0.87 -18.74
CA ASP A 124 10.80 -2.14 -19.43
C ASP A 124 10.65 -3.34 -18.47
N VAL A 125 11.12 -3.21 -17.22
CA VAL A 125 10.94 -4.22 -16.18
C VAL A 125 9.46 -4.35 -15.80
N LEU A 126 8.75 -3.23 -15.69
CA LEU A 126 7.32 -3.20 -15.42
C LEU A 126 6.53 -3.93 -16.51
N GLU A 127 6.80 -3.63 -17.78
CA GLU A 127 6.16 -4.30 -18.91
C GLU A 127 6.41 -5.81 -18.89
N LYS A 128 7.68 -6.23 -18.72
CA LYS A 128 8.04 -7.65 -18.62
C LYS A 128 7.26 -8.35 -17.50
N ARG A 129 7.12 -7.72 -16.33
CA ARG A 129 6.37 -8.27 -15.19
C ARG A 129 4.87 -8.37 -15.46
N LEU A 130 4.26 -7.35 -16.06
CA LEU A 130 2.84 -7.36 -16.43
C LEU A 130 2.55 -8.49 -17.43
N ARG A 131 3.40 -8.63 -18.46
CA ARG A 131 3.29 -9.71 -19.45
C ARG A 131 3.47 -11.09 -18.83
N ALA A 132 4.50 -11.29 -18.00
CA ALA A 132 4.79 -12.58 -17.36
C ALA A 132 3.67 -13.08 -16.43
N ARG A 133 2.90 -12.16 -15.83
CA ARG A 133 1.76 -12.47 -14.98
C ARG A 133 0.58 -13.06 -15.76
N GLY A 134 0.42 -12.71 -17.04
CA GLY A 134 -0.57 -13.29 -17.94
C GLY A 134 -2.05 -13.06 -17.59
N ARG A 135 -2.38 -12.02 -16.79
CA ARG A 135 -3.78 -11.72 -16.38
C ARG A 135 -4.38 -10.53 -17.14
N GLU A 136 -3.67 -9.98 -18.10
CA GLU A 136 -4.05 -8.77 -18.83
C GLU A 136 -3.83 -8.98 -20.32
N SER A 137 -4.74 -8.43 -21.13
CA SER A 137 -4.56 -8.27 -22.57
C SER A 137 -3.53 -7.18 -22.88
N ASP A 138 -2.99 -7.17 -24.10
CA ASP A 138 -2.01 -6.15 -24.53
C ASP A 138 -2.53 -4.72 -24.36
N VAL A 139 -3.82 -4.50 -24.63
CA VAL A 139 -4.48 -3.19 -24.45
C VAL A 139 -4.50 -2.79 -22.97
N GLU A 140 -4.77 -3.74 -22.07
CA GLU A 140 -4.76 -3.48 -20.63
C GLU A 140 -3.34 -3.23 -20.10
N ILE A 141 -2.35 -3.96 -20.61
CA ILE A 141 -0.92 -3.74 -20.30
C ILE A 141 -0.52 -2.33 -20.73
N GLN A 142 -0.81 -1.92 -21.96
CA GLN A 142 -0.49 -0.58 -22.45
C GLN A 142 -1.13 0.51 -21.60
N ARG A 143 -2.43 0.36 -21.26
CA ARG A 143 -3.13 1.27 -20.33
C ARG A 143 -2.45 1.35 -18.96
N ARG A 144 -1.94 0.23 -18.43
CA ARG A 144 -1.21 0.21 -17.15
C ARG A 144 0.13 0.94 -17.26
N LEU A 145 0.86 0.73 -18.35
CA LEU A 145 2.14 1.40 -18.61
C LEU A 145 1.97 2.92 -18.75
N ASP A 146 0.94 3.37 -19.47
CA ASP A 146 0.69 4.81 -19.64
C ASP A 146 0.30 5.48 -18.30
N ARG A 147 -0.48 4.79 -17.45
CA ARG A 147 -0.74 5.25 -16.08
C ARG A 147 0.53 5.31 -15.22
N ALA A 148 1.46 4.37 -15.42
CA ALA A 148 2.74 4.33 -14.71
C ALA A 148 3.68 5.47 -15.12
N LYS A 149 3.71 5.86 -16.41
CA LYS A 149 4.47 7.02 -16.88
C LYS A 149 4.08 8.31 -16.14
N ALA A 150 2.78 8.50 -15.94
CA ALA A 150 2.22 9.62 -15.19
C ALA A 150 2.23 9.43 -13.65
N PHE A 151 2.82 8.34 -13.14
CA PHE A 151 2.91 8.10 -11.70
C PHE A 151 4.00 8.96 -11.07
N ARG A 152 3.59 10.00 -10.37
CA ARG A 152 4.46 10.83 -9.54
C ARG A 152 3.79 11.06 -8.19
N VAL A 153 4.60 11.05 -7.14
CA VAL A 153 4.21 11.38 -5.78
C VAL A 153 5.30 12.32 -5.25
N HIS A 154 4.88 13.44 -4.66
CA HIS A 154 5.78 14.48 -4.20
C HIS A 154 5.52 14.79 -2.73
N GLY A 155 6.55 15.26 -2.02
CA GLY A 155 6.49 15.62 -0.60
C GLY A 155 7.75 15.19 0.15
N SER A 156 8.04 15.86 1.27
CA SER A 156 9.19 15.53 2.14
C SER A 156 8.98 14.24 2.96
N ASP A 157 7.74 13.77 3.01
CA ASP A 157 7.28 12.51 3.61
C ASP A 157 7.41 11.31 2.66
N VAL A 158 7.85 11.53 1.41
CA VAL A 158 7.97 10.49 0.38
C VAL A 158 9.36 9.85 0.42
N ILE A 159 9.38 8.53 0.44
CA ILE A 159 10.56 7.68 0.35
C ILE A 159 10.40 6.80 -0.90
N GLU A 160 11.28 6.98 -1.88
CA GLU A 160 11.28 6.17 -3.09
C GLU A 160 12.05 4.87 -2.89
N ILE A 161 11.46 3.75 -3.30
CA ILE A 161 12.11 2.43 -3.32
C ILE A 161 12.10 1.92 -4.76
N ASN A 162 13.28 1.80 -5.35
CA ASN A 162 13.45 1.25 -6.69
C ASN A 162 13.48 -0.29 -6.64
N ASN A 163 12.52 -0.93 -7.29
CA ASN A 163 12.40 -2.38 -7.41
C ASN A 163 12.65 -2.88 -8.84
N SER A 164 13.58 -2.26 -9.58
CA SER A 164 13.92 -2.62 -10.96
C SER A 164 14.93 -3.78 -11.05
N LYS A 165 15.83 -3.91 -10.08
CA LYS A 165 16.95 -4.87 -10.13
C LYS A 165 16.77 -6.06 -9.18
N SER A 166 16.92 -5.82 -7.88
CA SER A 166 16.98 -6.85 -6.85
C SER A 166 15.79 -6.70 -5.90
N LEU A 167 14.92 -7.71 -5.87
CA LEU A 167 13.80 -7.74 -4.93
C LEU A 167 14.30 -7.79 -3.49
N SER A 168 15.38 -8.52 -3.20
CA SER A 168 15.96 -8.60 -1.85
C SER A 168 16.47 -7.24 -1.38
N ASP A 169 17.06 -6.45 -2.25
CA ASP A 169 17.57 -5.11 -1.89
C ASP A 169 16.41 -4.17 -1.59
N ALA A 170 15.35 -4.22 -2.41
CA ALA A 170 14.13 -3.46 -2.17
C ALA A 170 13.44 -3.87 -0.86
N ILE A 171 13.41 -5.16 -0.53
CA ILE A 171 12.91 -5.67 0.76
C ILE A 171 13.74 -5.13 1.93
N ASN A 172 15.06 -5.16 1.83
CA ASN A 172 15.94 -4.67 2.89
C ASN A 172 15.72 -3.18 3.16
N ILE A 173 15.61 -2.37 2.11
CA ILE A 173 15.30 -0.94 2.23
C ILE A 173 13.91 -0.74 2.83
N PHE A 174 12.90 -1.47 2.33
CA PHE A 174 11.53 -1.39 2.84
C PHE A 174 11.47 -1.70 4.34
N ASN A 175 12.10 -2.79 4.78
CA ASN A 175 12.16 -3.20 6.17
C ASN A 175 12.83 -2.14 7.04
N ALA A 176 13.96 -1.58 6.58
CA ALA A 176 14.66 -0.52 7.30
C ALA A 176 13.83 0.77 7.44
N VAL A 177 12.98 1.08 6.45
CA VAL A 177 12.07 2.25 6.49
C VAL A 177 10.97 2.05 7.52
N VAL A 178 10.26 0.91 7.48
CA VAL A 178 9.08 0.68 8.33
C VAL A 178 9.44 0.36 9.79
N ALA A 179 10.64 -0.19 10.03
CA ALA A 179 11.14 -0.50 11.37
C ALA A 179 11.52 0.74 12.20
N ARG A 180 11.50 1.95 11.62
CA ARG A 180 11.87 3.16 12.37
C ARG A 180 10.91 3.39 13.54
N PRO A 181 11.41 3.47 14.78
CA PRO A 181 10.55 3.67 15.94
C PRO A 181 9.86 5.03 15.88
N ALA A 182 8.59 5.07 16.29
CA ALA A 182 7.75 6.27 16.21
C ALA A 182 8.21 7.46 17.09
N ALA A 183 9.30 7.27 17.85
CA ALA A 183 9.76 8.16 18.91
C ALA A 183 11.13 8.84 18.67
N GLN A 184 11.80 8.67 17.52
CA GLN A 184 13.12 9.27 17.26
C GLN A 184 13.09 10.41 16.23
N GLU A 185 12.31 11.45 16.50
CA GLU A 185 12.48 12.79 15.87
C GLU A 185 12.46 13.90 16.94
N LYS A 186 13.03 13.64 18.13
CA LYS A 186 13.46 14.70 19.06
C LYS A 186 14.94 14.53 19.34
N SER A 187 15.78 15.16 18.52
CA SER A 187 17.05 15.82 18.89
C SER A 187 17.84 16.14 17.62
N ALA A 188 17.69 17.36 17.13
CA ALA A 188 18.75 18.19 16.56
C ALA A 188 18.28 19.64 16.62
#